data_AF-A0A3D4H659-F1
#
_entry.id   AF-A0A3D4H659-F1
#
_cell.length_a   1.000
_cell.length_b   1.000
_cell.length_c   1.000
_cell.angle_alpha   90.00
_cell.angle_beta   90.00
_cell.angle_gamma   90.00
#
_symmetry.space_group_name_H-M   'P 1'
#
loop_
_entity.id
_entity.type
_entity.pdbx_description
1 polymer ?
#
loop_
_entity_poly.entity_id
_entity_poly.type
_entity_poly.pdbx_seq_one_letter_code
_entity_poly.pdbx_strand_id
1 'polypeptide(L)' 'MDKIHGLPLRISTDNPNHHLWNNNGVWWLHYTVYPTPHTAERIRKSLRTRSLEEARNRRDLYFHNLRKLTEPVCA' A
#
# COMPACT_ATOMS: atom_id res chain seq x y z
N MET A 1 -18.21 -5.22 -9.44
CA MET A 1 -16.94 -5.01 -8.73
C MET A 1 -16.65 -3.52 -8.75
N ASP A 2 -16.75 -2.87 -7.60
CA ASP A 2 -16.58 -1.42 -7.49
C ASP A 2 -15.14 -1.04 -7.86
N LYS A 3 -15.00 -0.29 -8.95
CA LYS A 3 -13.71 0.20 -9.44
C LYS A 3 -13.19 1.20 -8.41
N ILE A 4 -12.03 0.91 -7.81
CA ILE A 4 -11.33 1.89 -6.97
C ILE A 4 -11.03 3.12 -7.85
N HIS A 5 -11.63 4.26 -7.52
CA HIS A 5 -11.52 5.50 -8.29
C HIS A 5 -10.11 6.12 -8.25
N GLY A 6 -9.32 5.80 -7.23
CA GLY A 6 -7.95 6.28 -7.13
C GLY A 6 -7.14 5.55 -6.07
N LEU A 7 -5.95 5.10 -6.47
CA LEU A 7 -4.91 4.56 -5.61
C LEU A 7 -3.72 5.53 -5.66
N PRO A 8 -3.55 6.45 -4.68
CA PRO A 8 -2.35 7.29 -4.58
C PRO A 8 -1.15 6.47 -4.08
N LEU A 9 -0.79 5.41 -4.81
CA LEU A 9 0.28 4.46 -4.47
C LEU A 9 1.62 4.90 -5.10
N ARG A 10 1.95 6.17 -4.96
CA ARG A 10 3.26 6.68 -5.39
C ARG A 10 4.26 6.48 -4.26
N ILE A 11 5.23 5.61 -4.49
CA ILE A 11 6.43 5.54 -3.64
C ILE A 11 7.36 6.65 -4.12
N SER A 12 7.66 7.63 -3.26
CA SER A 12 8.59 8.72 -3.60
C SER A 12 10.04 8.24 -3.50
N THR A 13 10.87 8.58 -4.47
CA THR A 13 12.32 8.33 -4.42
C THR A 13 12.99 9.10 -3.29
N ASP A 14 12.49 10.30 -2.98
CA ASP A 14 12.97 11.14 -1.87
C ASP A 14 12.55 10.62 -0.50
N ASN A 15 11.53 9.74 -0.44
CA ASN A 15 11.12 9.07 0.78
C ASN A 15 10.90 7.57 0.52
N PRO A 16 11.98 6.77 0.55
CA PRO A 16 11.91 5.33 0.28
C PRO A 16 11.10 4.56 1.33
N ASN A 17 10.71 5.21 2.43
CA ASN A 17 9.87 4.66 3.49
C ASN A 17 8.43 5.18 3.44
N HIS A 18 8.05 5.88 2.37
CA HIS A 18 6.67 6.31 2.17
C HIS A 18 5.74 5.09 2.29
N HIS A 19 4.67 5.23 3.07
CA HIS A 19 3.74 4.18 3.54
C HIS A 19 4.23 3.25 4.66
N LEU A 20 5.47 3.33 5.10
CA LEU A 20 5.97 2.55 6.24
C LEU A 20 5.90 3.36 7.53
N TRP A 21 5.31 2.75 8.56
CA TRP A 21 5.24 3.30 9.90
C TRP A 21 5.88 2.33 10.89
N ASN A 22 6.85 2.79 11.67
CA ASN A 22 7.44 1.98 12.74
C ASN A 22 6.62 2.15 14.02
N ASN A 23 6.11 1.06 14.57
CA ASN A 23 5.43 1.04 15.86
C ASN A 23 6.18 0.09 16.80
N ASN A 24 6.97 0.65 17.72
CA ASN A 24 7.77 -0.08 18.70
C ASN A 24 8.61 -1.22 18.09
N GLY A 25 9.20 -0.96 16.93
CA GLY A 25 10.03 -1.91 16.21
C GLY A 25 9.27 -2.81 15.25
N VAL A 26 7.93 -2.80 15.21
CA VAL A 26 7.16 -3.52 14.18
C VAL A 26 6.75 -2.55 13.09
N TRP A 27 7.03 -2.90 11.83
CA TRP A 27 6.64 -2.08 10.69
C TRP A 27 5.17 -2.30 10.29
N TRP A 28 4.51 -1.22 9.91
CA TRP A 28 3.14 -1.16 9.44
C TRP A 28 3.08 -0.48 8.08
N LEU A 29 2.17 -0.95 7.24
CA LEU A 29 1.81 -0.35 5.98
C LEU A 29 0.59 0.56 6.17
N HIS A 30 0.77 1.84 5.90
CA HIS A 30 -0.26 2.87 5.99
C HIS A 30 -0.50 3.54 4.63
N TYR A 31 -1.73 3.48 4.12
CA TYR A 31 -2.11 4.19 2.90
C TYR A 31 -3.62 4.50 2.89
N THR A 32 -4.05 5.38 1.99
CA THR A 32 -5.45 5.74 1.80
C THR A 32 -5.90 5.30 0.41
N VAL A 33 -7.09 4.72 0.32
CA VAL A 33 -7.75 4.39 -0.95
C VAL A 33 -9.02 5.21 -1.09
N TYR A 34 -9.44 5.45 -2.32
CA TYR A 34 -10.68 6.15 -2.63
C TYR A 34 -11.58 5.20 -3.44
N PRO A 35 -12.42 4.39 -2.76
CA PRO A 35 -13.32 3.46 -3.44
C PRO A 35 -14.35 4.19 -4.30
N THR A 36 -14.78 5.38 -3.87
CA THR A 36 -15.65 6.29 -4.63
C THR A 36 -15.03 7.69 -4.66
N PRO A 37 -15.54 8.62 -5.50
CA PRO A 37 -15.04 10.00 -5.52
C PRO A 37 -15.19 10.75 -4.19
N HIS A 38 -16.08 10.29 -3.30
CA HIS A 38 -16.43 10.99 -2.07
C HIS A 38 -16.10 10.19 -0.80
N THR A 39 -15.58 8.97 -0.93
CA THR A 39 -15.21 8.14 0.23
C THR A 39 -13.72 7.89 0.25
N ALA A 40 -13.13 7.98 1.45
CA ALA A 40 -11.74 7.68 1.70
C ALA A 40 -11.65 6.59 2.78
N GLU A 41 -10.87 5.56 2.50
CA GLU A 41 -10.60 4.48 3.45
C GLU A 41 -9.12 4.47 3.80
N ARG A 42 -8.81 4.48 5.10
CA ARG A 42 -7.44 4.42 5.60
C ARG A 42 -7.10 2.98 5.93
N ILE A 43 -6.18 2.40 5.17
CA ILE A 43 -5.71 1.05 5.39
C ILE A 43 -4.47 1.09 6.29
N ARG A 44 -4.52 0.30 7.36
CA ARG A 44 -3.39 0.05 8.27
C ARG A 44 -3.18 -1.44 8.41
N LYS A 45 -2.05 -1.93 7.93
CA LYS A 45 -1.73 -3.36 7.94
C LYS A 45 -0.38 -3.59 8.57
N SER A 46 -0.32 -4.40 9.62
CA SER A 46 0.98 -4.82 10.16
C SER A 46 1.75 -5.58 9.10
N LEU A 47 3.00 -5.19 8.88
CA LEU A 47 3.94 -5.93 8.06
C LEU A 47 4.64 -7.03 8.85
N ARG A 48 4.37 -7.18 10.16
CA ARG A 48 4.87 -8.29 11.01
C ARG A 48 6.37 -8.56 10.86
N THR A 49 7.16 -7.50 10.77
CA THR A 49 8.62 -7.58 10.74
C THR A 49 9.22 -6.39 11.47
N ARG A 50 10.42 -6.60 12.02
CA ARG A 50 11.25 -5.54 12.60
C ARG A 50 12.33 -5.05 11.64
N SER A 51 12.59 -5.80 10.56
CA SER A 51 13.55 -5.41 9.53
C SER A 51 12.94 -4.37 8.59
N LEU A 52 13.64 -3.24 8.41
CA LEU A 52 13.21 -2.19 7.48
C LEU A 52 13.27 -2.66 6.02
N GLU A 53 14.30 -3.42 5.67
CA GLU A 53 14.45 -3.97 4.32
C GLU A 53 13.31 -4.94 3.99
N GLU A 54 13.01 -5.85 4.93
CA GLU A 54 11.89 -6.77 4.78
C GLU A 54 10.54 -6.03 4.73
N ALA A 55 10.39 -4.95 5.49
CA ALA A 55 9.20 -4.10 5.43
C ALA A 55 9.02 -3.44 4.06
N ARG A 56 10.11 -2.95 3.44
CA ARG A 56 10.09 -2.40 2.07
C ARG A 56 9.69 -3.47 1.06
N ASN A 57 10.32 -4.64 1.11
CA ASN A 57 10.00 -5.76 0.20
C ASN A 57 8.53 -6.21 0.34
N ARG A 58 8.02 -6.34 1.56
CA ARG A 58 6.61 -6.71 1.82
C ARG A 58 5.63 -5.64 1.33
N ARG A 59 5.95 -4.34 1.49
CA ARG A 59 5.16 -3.24 0.91
C ARG A 59 5.14 -3.32 -0.61
N ASP A 60 6.30 -3.46 -1.24
CA ASP A 60 6.43 -3.40 -2.69
C ASP A 60 5.70 -4.59 -3.35
N LEU A 61 5.85 -5.79 -2.78
CA LEU A 61 5.08 -6.97 -3.18
C LEU A 61 3.57 -6.76 -3.03
N TYR A 62 3.14 -6.15 -1.93
CA TYR A 62 1.73 -5.89 -1.68
C TYR A 62 1.14 -4.92 -2.72
N PHE A 63 1.82 -3.81 -3.01
CA PHE A 63 1.36 -2.87 -4.03
C PHE A 63 1.42 -3.43 -5.44
N HIS A 64 2.43 -4.25 -5.77
CA HIS A 64 2.49 -4.98 -7.03
C HIS A 64 1.27 -5.88 -7.23
N ASN A 65 0.91 -6.66 -6.21
CA ASN A 65 -0.25 -7.54 -6.26
C ASN A 65 -1.56 -6.75 -6.33
N LEU A 66 -1.66 -5.64 -5.61
CA LEU A 66 -2.84 -4.77 -5.63
C LEU A 66 -3.07 -4.16 -7.03
N ARG A 67 -1.99 -3.77 -7.72
CA ARG A 67 -2.06 -3.32 -9.12
C ARG A 67 -2.55 -4.43 -10.05
N LYS A 68 -2.00 -5.64 -9.94
CA LYS A 68 -2.44 -6.80 -10.76
C LYS A 68 -3.93 -7.13 -10.58
N LEU A 69 -4.46 -7.01 -9.37
CA LEU A 69 -5.87 -7.28 -9.08
C LEU A 69 -6.82 -6.20 -9.59
N THR A 70 -6.29 -5.03 -9.96
CA THR A 70 -7.08 -3.87 -10.42
C THR A 70 -6.95 -3.65 -11.94
N GLU A 71 -6.02 -4.33 -12.62
CA GLU A 71 -5.97 -4.36 -14.08
C GLU A 71 -7.12 -5.22 -14.64
N PRO A 72 -7.84 -4.75 -15.67
CA PRO A 72 -8.80 -5.60 -16.37
C PRO A 72 -8.03 -6.74 -17.04
N VAL A 73 -8.36 -7.99 -16.70
CA VAL A 73 -7.93 -9.15 -17.47
C VAL A 73 -8.45 -8.97 -18.89
N CYS A 74 -7.57 -8.67 -19.84
CA CYS A 74 -7.91 -8.72 -21.25
C CYS A 74 -8.10 -10.19 -21.61
N ALA A 75 -9.34 -10.54 -21.96
CA ALA A 75 -9.71 -11.76 -22.67
C ALA A 75 -10.15 -11.37 -24.08
#